data_AF-A0A5B1QDL3-F1
#
_entry.id   AF-A0A5B1QDL3-F1
#
_cell.length_a   1.000
_cell.length_b   1.000
_cell.length_c   1.000
_cell.angle_alpha   90.00
_cell.angle_beta   90.00
_cell.angle_gamma   90.00
#
_symmetry.space_group_name_H-M   'P 1'
#
loop_
_entity.id
_entity.type
_entity.pdbx_description
1 polymer ?
#
loop_
_entity_poly.entity_id
_entity_poly.type
_entity_poly.pdbx_seq_one_letter_code
_entity_poly.pdbx_strand_id
1 'polypeptide(L)'
;MSSHLSRHTLRQLRFVLPGAAVTYWLKTPEQLQRVWTDAQGWARPLVLTSLISGLLTVVLLVYILLIPVIRGVPPNYRSWRESGELSSIIPVLTASTIIGWSFLSYILCRYSSLGYIEGVMGSSGIYALAFGIMGLLPAPRIKRPN
;
A
#
# COMPACT_ATOMS: atom_id res chain seq x y z
N MET A 1 16.14 22.46 -16.01
CA MET A 1 14.79 21.83 -16.14
C MET A 1 14.58 20.72 -15.08
N SER A 2 15.03 20.94 -13.83
CA SER A 2 15.13 19.90 -12.77
C SER A 2 14.65 20.36 -11.39
N SER A 3 14.39 21.66 -11.19
CA SER A 3 14.01 22.23 -9.87
C SER A 3 12.53 22.05 -9.50
N HIS A 4 11.63 21.85 -10.47
CA HIS A 4 10.18 21.76 -10.22
C HIS A 4 9.73 20.35 -9.77
N LEU A 5 10.41 19.30 -10.24
CA LEU A 5 10.22 17.92 -9.78
C LEU A 5 10.63 17.76 -8.31
N SER A 6 11.76 18.37 -7.93
CA SER A 6 12.33 18.31 -6.58
C SER A 6 11.32 18.65 -5.49
N ARG A 7 10.59 19.77 -5.59
CA ARG A 7 9.66 20.21 -4.52
C ARG A 7 8.43 19.31 -4.35
N HIS A 8 7.88 18.76 -5.45
CA HIS A 8 6.72 17.86 -5.40
C HIS A 8 7.11 16.48 -4.87
N THR A 9 8.23 15.93 -5.35
CA THR A 9 8.78 14.67 -4.86
C THR A 9 9.19 14.77 -3.39
N LEU A 10 9.79 15.90 -2.95
CA LEU A 10 10.12 16.14 -1.54
C LEU A 10 8.87 16.13 -0.63
N ARG A 11 7.76 16.71 -1.10
CA ARG A 11 6.49 16.73 -0.37
C ARG A 11 5.84 15.35 -0.28
N GLN A 12 6.08 14.45 -1.22
CA GLN A 12 5.62 13.06 -1.15
C GLN A 12 6.55 12.20 -0.29
N LEU A 13 7.85 12.47 -0.35
CA LEU A 13 8.87 11.79 0.46
C LEU A 13 8.65 11.98 1.97
N ARG A 14 8.03 13.11 2.39
CA ARG A 14 7.69 13.35 3.80
C ARG A 14 6.79 12.28 4.43
N PHE A 15 6.07 11.50 3.61
CA PHE A 15 5.23 10.39 4.07
C PHE A 15 5.92 9.03 3.97
N VAL A 16 6.87 8.90 3.02
CA VAL A 16 7.73 7.71 2.90
C VAL A 16 8.66 7.58 4.09
N LEU A 17 9.28 8.69 4.50
CA LEU A 17 10.25 8.73 5.60
C LEU A 17 9.72 8.20 6.94
N PRO A 18 8.56 8.64 7.47
CA PRO A 18 8.04 8.10 8.71
C PRO A 18 7.64 6.63 8.59
N GLY A 19 7.08 6.21 7.45
CA GLY A 19 6.77 4.79 7.20
C GLY A 19 8.05 3.93 7.24
N ALA A 20 9.08 4.34 6.50
CA ALA A 20 10.38 3.68 6.48
C ALA A 20 11.03 3.65 7.87
N ALA A 21 10.99 4.78 8.59
CA ALA A 21 11.58 4.89 9.92
C ALA A 21 10.91 3.94 10.92
N VAL A 22 9.58 3.89 10.95
CA VAL A 22 8.83 2.98 11.85
C VAL A 22 9.08 1.53 11.47
N THR A 23 9.02 1.18 10.18
CA THR A 23 9.27 -0.19 9.70
C THR A 23 10.70 -0.66 10.03
N TYR A 24 11.69 0.23 9.87
CA TYR A 24 13.09 -0.09 10.16
C TYR A 24 13.33 -0.19 11.67
N TRP A 25 12.81 0.76 12.45
CA TRP A 25 13.00 0.79 13.91
C TRP A 25 12.39 -0.43 14.60
N LEU A 26 11.20 -0.83 14.16
CA LEU A 26 10.51 -2.01 14.68
C LEU A 26 11.00 -3.33 14.08
N LYS A 27 11.90 -3.28 13.07
CA LYS A 27 12.40 -4.46 12.36
C LYS A 27 11.26 -5.35 11.87
N THR A 28 10.20 -4.71 11.35
CA THR A 28 8.96 -5.41 10.97
C THR A 28 9.21 -6.52 9.94
N PRO A 29 10.07 -6.35 8.92
CA PRO A 29 10.39 -7.42 7.97
C PRO A 29 11.04 -8.63 8.65
N GLU A 30 11.97 -8.41 9.57
CA GLU A 30 12.66 -9.47 10.31
C GLU A 30 11.70 -10.22 11.24
N GLN A 31 10.77 -9.48 11.87
CA GLN A 31 9.72 -10.08 12.70
C GLN A 31 8.77 -10.92 11.85
N LEU A 32 8.37 -10.43 10.67
CA LEU A 32 7.53 -11.19 9.74
C LEU A 32 8.25 -12.44 9.22
N GLN A 33 9.54 -12.34 8.93
CA GLN A 33 10.37 -13.48 8.53
C GLN A 33 10.46 -14.52 9.65
N ARG A 34 10.68 -14.10 10.90
CA ARG A 34 10.67 -15.00 12.07
C ARG A 34 9.33 -15.69 12.21
N VAL A 35 8.23 -14.93 12.14
CA VAL A 35 6.87 -15.51 12.20
C VAL A 35 6.65 -16.54 11.09
N TRP A 36 7.21 -16.33 9.91
CA TRP A 36 7.12 -17.27 8.80
C TRP A 36 7.95 -18.55 9.03
N THR A 37 9.19 -18.40 9.49
CA THR A 37 10.12 -19.50 9.76
C THR A 37 9.67 -20.34 10.95
N ASP A 38 9.27 -19.69 12.04
CA ASP A 38 8.81 -20.33 13.28
C ASP A 38 7.31 -20.62 13.26
N ALA A 39 6.67 -20.54 12.08
CA ALA A 39 5.24 -20.59 11.95
C ALA A 39 4.65 -21.92 12.47
N GLN A 40 3.82 -21.82 13.50
CA GLN A 40 2.97 -22.90 13.99
C GLN A 40 1.49 -22.55 13.80
N GLY A 41 0.67 -23.56 13.52
CA GLY A 41 -0.78 -23.41 13.38
C GLY A 41 -1.19 -22.45 12.24
N TRP A 42 -2.03 -21.47 12.57
CA TRP A 42 -2.64 -20.55 11.59
C TRP A 42 -1.71 -19.39 11.13
N ALA A 43 -0.48 -19.30 11.62
CA ALA A 43 0.42 -18.19 11.27
C ALA A 43 0.70 -18.11 9.75
N ARG A 44 1.04 -19.24 9.10
CA ARG A 44 1.36 -19.25 7.65
C ARG A 44 0.22 -18.79 6.74
N PRO A 45 -1.00 -19.35 6.84
CA PRO A 45 -2.09 -18.90 5.99
C PRO A 45 -2.42 -17.43 6.23
N LEU A 46 -2.36 -16.94 7.48
CA LEU A 46 -2.59 -15.52 7.79
C LEU A 46 -1.52 -14.62 7.14
N VAL A 47 -0.24 -14.99 7.22
CA VAL A 47 0.86 -14.27 6.54
C VAL A 47 0.63 -14.23 5.04
N LEU A 48 0.30 -15.36 4.42
CA LEU A 48 0.01 -15.42 2.99
C LEU A 48 -1.19 -14.56 2.61
N THR A 49 -2.29 -14.62 3.36
CA THR A 49 -3.47 -13.78 3.12
C THR A 49 -3.13 -12.30 3.21
N SER A 50 -2.35 -11.90 4.21
CA SER A 50 -1.89 -10.52 4.34
C SER A 50 -1.03 -10.08 3.14
N LEU A 51 -0.06 -10.90 2.74
CA LEU A 51 0.82 -10.60 1.61
C LEU A 51 0.07 -10.54 0.27
N ILE A 52 -0.83 -11.49 0.01
CA ILE A 52 -1.66 -11.51 -1.19
C ILE A 52 -2.56 -10.28 -1.23
N SER A 53 -3.16 -9.92 -0.10
CA SER A 53 -4.04 -8.75 0.00
C SER A 53 -3.27 -7.44 -0.18
N GLY A 54 -2.06 -7.33 0.39
CA GLY A 54 -1.15 -6.22 0.15
C GLY A 54 -0.68 -6.13 -1.31
N LEU A 55 -0.34 -7.25 -1.93
CA LEU A 55 0.02 -7.30 -3.35
C LEU A 55 -1.15 -6.87 -4.24
N LEU A 56 -2.35 -7.38 -3.97
CA LEU A 56 -3.57 -6.97 -4.67
C LEU A 56 -3.81 -5.46 -4.54
N THR A 57 -3.60 -4.90 -3.35
CA THR A 57 -3.69 -3.45 -3.10
C THR A 57 -2.73 -2.67 -4.01
N VAL A 58 -1.47 -3.09 -4.08
CA VAL A 58 -0.45 -2.46 -4.94
C VAL A 58 -0.84 -2.57 -6.41
N VAL A 59 -1.26 -3.75 -6.86
CA VAL A 59 -1.69 -3.99 -8.26
C VAL A 59 -2.87 -3.10 -8.64
N LEU A 60 -3.88 -3.00 -7.77
CA LEU A 60 -5.06 -2.16 -8.03
C LEU A 60 -4.71 -0.67 -8.05
N LEU A 61 -3.78 -0.22 -7.20
CA LEU A 61 -3.29 1.17 -7.24
C LEU A 61 -2.53 1.47 -8.54
N VAL A 62 -1.62 0.58 -8.95
CA VAL A 62 -0.92 0.70 -10.23
C VAL A 62 -1.93 0.72 -11.37
N TYR A 63 -2.93 -0.16 -11.33
CA TYR A 63 -3.98 -0.21 -12.33
C TYR A 63 -4.71 1.13 -12.44
N ILE A 64 -5.18 1.70 -11.32
CA ILE A 64 -5.85 3.01 -11.29
C ILE A 64 -4.97 4.11 -11.89
N LEU A 65 -3.66 4.08 -11.63
CA LEU A 65 -2.70 5.04 -12.18
C LEU A 65 -2.56 4.89 -13.71
N LEU A 66 -2.68 3.67 -14.22
CA LEU A 66 -2.52 3.33 -15.63
C LEU A 66 -3.82 3.40 -16.45
N ILE A 67 -5.01 3.45 -15.83
CA ILE A 67 -6.30 3.70 -16.52
C ILE A 67 -6.19 4.80 -17.58
N PRO A 68 -5.69 6.03 -17.29
CA PRO A 68 -5.56 7.08 -18.29
C PRO A 68 -4.71 6.69 -19.51
N VAL A 69 -3.69 5.85 -19.31
CA VAL A 69 -2.79 5.39 -20.39
C VAL A 69 -3.46 4.30 -21.22
N ILE A 70 -4.12 3.35 -20.55
CA ILE A 70 -4.75 2.19 -21.20
C ILE A 70 -6.00 2.63 -21.98
N ARG A 71 -6.78 3.57 -21.44
CA ARG A 71 -8.05 4.01 -22.02
C ARG A 71 -7.93 5.26 -22.89
N GLY A 72 -6.84 6.02 -22.79
CA GLY A 72 -6.65 7.29 -23.51
C GLY A 72 -7.58 8.43 -23.09
N VAL A 73 -8.47 8.19 -22.11
CA VAL A 73 -9.44 9.17 -21.58
C VAL A 73 -9.17 9.36 -20.08
N PRO A 74 -9.15 10.60 -19.57
CA PRO A 74 -8.97 10.83 -18.15
C PRO A 74 -10.14 10.22 -17.36
N PRO A 75 -9.88 9.33 -16.38
CA PRO A 75 -10.93 8.76 -15.56
C PRO A 75 -11.63 9.83 -14.71
N ASN A 76 -12.96 9.74 -14.62
CA ASN A 76 -13.74 10.65 -13.78
C ASN A 76 -13.74 10.17 -12.32
N TYR A 77 -12.68 10.53 -11.58
CA TYR A 77 -12.57 10.20 -10.15
C TYR A 77 -13.66 10.85 -9.29
N ARG A 78 -14.30 11.93 -9.76
CA ARG A 78 -15.34 12.65 -8.99
C ARG A 78 -16.65 11.88 -8.96
N SER A 79 -17.04 11.27 -10.08
CA SER A 79 -18.20 10.38 -10.17
C SER A 79 -17.78 8.92 -10.36
N TRP A 80 -16.78 8.48 -9.60
CA TRP A 80 -16.26 7.12 -9.67
C TRP A 80 -17.32 6.03 -9.45
N ARG A 81 -18.41 6.34 -8.74
CA ARG A 81 -19.55 5.43 -8.53
C ARG A 81 -20.39 5.19 -9.79
N GLU A 82 -20.41 6.14 -10.70
CA GLU A 82 -21.15 6.06 -11.97
C GLU A 82 -20.32 5.37 -13.05
N SER A 83 -19.00 5.46 -12.98
CA SER A 83 -18.12 4.68 -13.84
C SER A 83 -18.08 3.22 -13.39
N GLY A 84 -18.63 2.30 -14.19
CA GLY A 84 -18.71 0.87 -13.85
C GLY A 84 -17.37 0.20 -13.49
N GLU A 85 -16.26 0.71 -14.04
CA GLU A 85 -14.91 0.20 -13.74
C GLU A 85 -14.40 0.70 -12.36
N LEU A 86 -14.39 2.02 -12.11
CA LEU A 86 -13.91 2.54 -10.82
C LEU A 86 -14.86 2.21 -9.65
N SER A 87 -16.16 2.05 -9.91
CA SER A 87 -17.16 1.71 -8.90
C SER A 87 -16.91 0.33 -8.28
N SER A 88 -16.27 -0.57 -9.02
CA SER A 88 -15.87 -1.89 -8.54
C SER A 88 -14.46 -1.88 -7.94
N ILE A 89 -13.52 -1.19 -8.59
CA ILE A 89 -12.10 -1.22 -8.19
C ILE A 89 -11.86 -0.53 -6.86
N ILE A 90 -12.43 0.66 -6.64
CA ILE A 90 -12.17 1.45 -5.42
C ILE A 90 -12.64 0.69 -4.16
N PRO A 91 -13.83 0.08 -4.13
CA PRO A 91 -14.25 -0.75 -2.99
C PRO A 91 -13.35 -1.97 -2.79
N VAL A 92 -12.96 -2.68 -3.85
CA VAL A 92 -12.07 -3.86 -3.75
C VAL A 92 -10.68 -3.46 -3.24
N LEU A 93 -10.15 -2.33 -3.70
CA LEU A 93 -8.91 -1.75 -3.19
C LEU A 93 -9.01 -1.42 -1.70
N THR A 94 -10.13 -0.81 -1.28
CA THR A 94 -10.36 -0.45 0.13
C THR A 94 -10.47 -1.70 1.00
N ALA A 95 -11.25 -2.69 0.56
CA ALA A 95 -11.43 -3.95 1.25
C ALA A 95 -10.11 -4.71 1.39
N SER A 96 -9.33 -4.83 0.31
CA SER A 96 -8.01 -5.48 0.34
C SER A 96 -7.02 -4.74 1.25
N THR A 97 -7.02 -3.41 1.25
CA THR A 97 -6.19 -2.64 2.17
C THR A 97 -6.52 -2.97 3.63
N ILE A 98 -7.80 -2.92 4.00
CA ILE A 98 -8.26 -3.18 5.37
C ILE A 98 -7.98 -4.62 5.79
N ILE A 99 -8.28 -5.58 4.93
CA ILE A 99 -8.07 -7.02 5.18
C ILE A 99 -6.58 -7.29 5.37
N GLY A 100 -5.74 -6.86 4.44
CA GLY A 100 -4.31 -7.11 4.50
C GLY A 100 -3.64 -6.46 5.71
N TRP A 101 -4.02 -5.22 6.04
CA TRP A 101 -3.51 -4.50 7.22
C TRP A 101 -3.98 -5.16 8.52
N SER A 102 -5.24 -5.60 8.60
CA SER A 102 -5.78 -6.24 9.80
C SER A 102 -5.09 -7.57 10.07
N PHE A 103 -4.90 -8.40 9.04
CA PHE A 103 -4.15 -9.64 9.19
C PHE A 103 -2.68 -9.38 9.55
N LEU A 104 -2.01 -8.43 8.90
CA LEU A 104 -0.63 -8.08 9.25
C LEU A 104 -0.51 -7.63 10.70
N SER A 105 -1.42 -6.76 11.14
CA SER A 105 -1.47 -6.26 12.52
C SER A 105 -1.68 -7.42 13.49
N TYR A 106 -2.66 -8.28 13.23
CA TYR A 106 -2.94 -9.45 14.08
C TYR A 106 -1.71 -10.36 14.19
N ILE A 107 -1.04 -10.62 13.07
CA ILE A 107 0.15 -11.48 13.02
C ILE A 107 1.27 -10.88 13.86
N LEU A 108 1.60 -9.60 13.66
CA LEU A 108 2.66 -8.93 14.40
C LEU A 108 2.31 -8.81 15.89
N CYS A 109 1.05 -8.58 16.24
CA CYS A 109 0.62 -8.52 17.64
C CYS A 109 0.71 -9.88 18.35
N ARG A 110 0.30 -10.95 17.67
CA ARG A 110 0.09 -12.26 18.31
C ARG A 110 1.28 -13.20 18.20
N TYR A 111 1.96 -13.20 17.05
CA TYR A 111 2.99 -14.18 16.72
C TYR A 111 4.40 -13.59 16.75
N SER A 112 4.55 -12.27 16.85
CA SER A 112 5.87 -11.63 16.96
C SER A 112 6.15 -11.13 18.38
N SER A 113 7.41 -10.75 18.62
CA SER A 113 7.87 -10.18 19.88
C SER A 113 7.51 -8.71 20.09
N LEU A 114 6.90 -8.05 19.09
CA LEU A 114 6.56 -6.62 19.12
C LEU A 114 5.46 -6.29 20.14
N GLY A 115 4.53 -7.21 20.39
CA GLY A 115 3.34 -6.89 21.20
C GLY A 115 2.30 -6.08 20.41
N TYR A 116 1.24 -5.64 21.08
CA TYR A 116 0.06 -5.09 20.41
C TYR A 116 0.27 -3.70 19.81
N ILE A 117 0.90 -2.78 20.52
CA ILE A 117 1.05 -1.38 20.08
C ILE A 117 2.03 -1.34 18.91
N GLU A 118 3.21 -1.92 19.12
CA GLU A 118 4.27 -1.97 18.13
C GLU A 118 3.88 -2.85 16.93
N GLY A 119 3.05 -3.89 17.14
CA GLY A 119 2.49 -4.68 16.04
C GLY A 119 1.60 -3.86 15.11
N VAL A 120 0.72 -3.01 15.66
CA VAL A 120 -0.13 -2.10 14.88
C VAL A 120 0.68 -0.96 14.25
N MET A 121 1.69 -0.44 14.96
CA MET A 121 2.61 0.56 14.39
C MET A 121 3.43 -0.03 13.24
N GLY A 122 3.91 -1.27 13.38
CA GLY A 122 4.71 -1.96 12.38
C GLY A 122 3.92 -2.24 11.09
N SER A 123 2.68 -2.71 11.21
CA SER A 123 1.80 -2.92 10.05
C SER A 123 1.45 -1.61 9.36
N SER A 124 1.10 -0.57 10.15
CA SER A 124 0.82 0.78 9.64
C SER A 124 2.04 1.38 8.94
N GLY A 125 3.24 1.18 9.49
CA GLY A 125 4.51 1.61 8.90
C GLY A 125 4.75 0.99 7.53
N ILE A 126 4.53 -0.32 7.39
CA ILE A 126 4.66 -1.03 6.10
C ILE A 126 3.67 -0.46 5.06
N TYR A 127 2.41 -0.28 5.43
CA TYR A 127 1.41 0.27 4.52
C TYR A 127 1.68 1.74 4.16
N ALA A 128 2.10 2.56 5.13
CA ALA A 128 2.51 3.94 4.89
C ALA A 128 3.71 4.03 3.96
N LEU A 129 4.70 3.14 4.13
CA LEU A 129 5.86 3.02 3.25
C LEU A 129 5.44 2.61 1.83
N ALA A 130 4.61 1.57 1.71
CA ALA A 130 4.13 1.09 0.41
C ALA A 130 3.34 2.17 -0.34
N PHE A 131 2.36 2.81 0.31
CA PHE A 131 1.60 3.91 -0.29
C PHE A 131 2.46 5.14 -0.57
N GLY A 132 3.44 5.44 0.29
CA GLY A 132 4.39 6.51 0.07
C GLY A 132 5.23 6.28 -1.20
N ILE A 133 5.79 5.08 -1.37
CA ILE A 133 6.56 4.69 -2.56
C ILE A 133 5.68 4.76 -3.80
N MET A 134 4.45 4.23 -3.73
CA MET A 134 3.46 4.34 -4.80
C MET A 134 3.15 5.80 -5.16
N GLY A 135 3.07 6.69 -4.17
CA GLY A 135 2.85 8.12 -4.38
C GLY A 135 3.98 8.82 -5.13
N LEU A 136 5.20 8.28 -5.12
CA LEU A 136 6.33 8.81 -5.89
C LEU A 136 6.22 8.48 -7.39
N LEU A 137 5.35 7.54 -7.78
CA LEU A 137 5.15 7.20 -9.18
C LEU A 137 4.52 8.40 -9.91
N PRO A 138 5.16 8.91 -10.98
CA PRO A 138 4.63 10.05 -11.71
C PRO A 138 3.33 9.69 -12.41
N ALA A 139 2.29 10.52 -12.23
CA ALA A 139 1.03 10.34 -12.94
C ALA A 139 1.24 10.48 -14.45
N PRO A 140 0.73 9.54 -15.28
CA PRO A 140 0.83 9.65 -16.72
C PRO A 140 0.14 10.92 -17.24
N ARG A 141 0.85 11.70 -18.04
CA ARG A 141 0.31 12.92 -18.64
C ARG A 141 -0.39 12.58 -19.95
N ILE A 142 -1.72 12.59 -19.98
CA ILE A 142 -2.46 12.55 -21.25
C ILE A 142 -2.37 13.96 -21.88
N LYS A 143 -1.85 14.07 -23.10
CA LYS A 143 -1.99 15.29 -23.90
C LYS A 143 -3.47 15.43 -24.29
N ARG A 144 -4.14 16.48 -23.82
CA ARG A 144 -5.49 16.81 -24.32
C ARG A 144 -5.38 17.12 -25.82
N PRO A 145 -6.20 16.52 -26.70
CA PRO A 145 -6.34 17.03 -28.05
C PRO A 145 -6.96 18.44 -27.98
N ASN A 146 -6.36 19.37 -28.72
CA ASN A 146 -6.86 20.74 -28.91
C ASN A 146 -8.15 20.75 -29.74
#